data_AF-A0A953Z4Y4-F1
#
_entry.id   AF-A0A953Z4Y4-F1
#
_cell.length_a   1.000
_cell.length_b   1.000
_cell.length_c   1.000
_cell.angle_alpha   90.00
_cell.angle_beta   90.00
_cell.angle_gamma   90.00
#
_symmetry.space_group_name_H-M   'P 1'
#
loop_
_entity.id
_entity.type
_entity.pdbx_description
1 polymer ?
#
loop_
_entity_poly.entity_id
_entity_poly.type
_entity_poly.pdbx_seq_one_letter_code
_entity_poly.pdbx_strand_id
1 'polypeptide(L)'
;MTRKTVVNLLKLLLVAGLVTFVFFKIELTDRIITFDATGKQTSVIEGAIVGPWDASVVEFRSPDGAVTAHEIGVPSADGTTVQVSAGFWTVVKNLDLLLFAAGAACYLFSLVFSSIRWWWLLRVNRVECSIVDSIRFTWIGVFFNNVVPGQTGGDVVKALYIMRHAGDSGRVAAVVSVLVDRVLGLASLALLGAVVVLFFLDEFPEVAIGVWSVLAGVSLLGVVAFSKRIRRMIRLDALLKNLP
;
A
#
# COMPACT_ATOMS: atom_id res chain seq x y z
N MET A 1 30.28 -19.59 -16.35
CA MET A 1 29.01 -19.18 -15.72
C MET A 1 27.97 -18.99 -16.82
N THR A 2 26.78 -19.61 -16.77
CA THR A 2 25.80 -19.45 -17.86
C THR A 2 25.11 -18.08 -17.80
N ARG A 3 24.65 -17.54 -18.94
CA ARG A 3 23.89 -16.26 -19.00
C ARG A 3 22.72 -16.22 -18.01
N LYS A 4 22.05 -17.36 -17.79
CA LYS A 4 20.97 -17.51 -16.79
C LYS A 4 21.48 -17.31 -15.36
N THR A 5 22.62 -17.90 -15.02
CA THR A 5 23.23 -17.75 -13.69
C THR A 5 23.63 -16.30 -13.42
N VAL A 6 24.22 -15.61 -14.41
CA VAL A 6 24.61 -14.19 -14.28
C VAL A 6 23.39 -13.29 -14.05
N VAL A 7 22.30 -13.49 -14.80
CA VAL A 7 21.06 -12.72 -14.62
C VAL A 7 20.43 -12.98 -13.25
N ASN A 8 20.40 -14.23 -12.79
CA ASN A 8 19.89 -14.56 -11.45
C ASN A 8 20.75 -13.93 -10.34
N LEU A 9 22.08 -13.94 -10.50
CA LEU A 9 22.99 -13.30 -9.56
C LEU A 9 22.75 -11.78 -9.49
N LEU A 10 22.60 -11.12 -10.63
CA LEU A 10 22.29 -9.69 -10.69
C LEU A 10 20.95 -9.36 -10.01
N LYS A 11 19.91 -10.19 -10.21
CA LYS A 11 18.63 -10.03 -9.52
C LYS A 11 18.77 -10.18 -8.01
N LEU A 12 19.53 -11.17 -7.53
CA LEU A 12 19.77 -11.38 -6.10
C LEU A 12 20.55 -10.22 -5.49
N LEU A 13 21.57 -9.71 -6.19
CA LEU A 13 22.33 -8.52 -5.76
C LEU A 13 21.45 -7.26 -5.71
N LEU A 14 20.56 -7.07 -6.69
CA LEU A 14 19.60 -5.98 -6.68
C LEU A 14 18.66 -6.07 -5.48
N VAL A 15 18.09 -7.25 -5.23
CA VAL A 15 17.19 -7.48 -4.08
C VAL A 15 17.95 -7.26 -2.77
N ALA A 16 19.16 -7.80 -2.62
CA ALA A 16 19.99 -7.57 -1.44
C ALA A 16 20.32 -6.09 -1.24
N GLY A 17 20.64 -5.37 -2.32
CA GLY A 17 20.88 -3.93 -2.27
C GLY A 17 19.63 -3.13 -1.85
N LEU A 18 18.46 -3.46 -2.38
CA LEU A 18 17.19 -2.84 -2.00
C LEU A 18 16.83 -3.11 -0.54
N VAL A 19 16.95 -4.37 -0.10
CA VAL A 19 16.73 -4.78 1.30
C VAL A 19 17.66 -3.99 2.22
N THR A 20 18.95 -3.96 1.90
CA THR A 20 19.97 -3.20 2.64
C THR A 20 19.61 -1.71 2.71
N PHE A 21 19.23 -1.11 1.58
CA PHE A 21 18.78 0.28 1.52
C PHE A 21 17.59 0.55 2.45
N VAL A 22 16.58 -0.33 2.45
CA VAL A 22 15.42 -0.22 3.35
C VAL A 22 15.87 -0.32 4.80
N PHE A 23 16.73 -1.28 5.16
CA PHE A 23 17.25 -1.42 6.52
C PHE A 23 17.97 -0.16 7.01
N PHE A 24 18.73 0.51 6.13
CA PHE A 24 19.38 1.79 6.47
C PHE A 24 18.42 2.97 6.62
N LYS A 25 17.17 2.84 6.17
CA LYS A 25 16.12 3.86 6.32
C LYS A 25 15.24 3.66 7.55
N ILE A 26 15.33 2.52 8.23
CA ILE A 26 14.54 2.24 9.43
C ILE A 26 15.16 2.97 10.62
N GLU A 27 14.36 3.80 11.28
CA GLU A 27 14.74 4.46 12.54
C GLU A 27 14.65 3.44 13.68
N LEU A 28 15.78 2.85 14.04
CA LEU A 28 15.87 1.86 15.12
C LEU A 28 16.01 2.51 16.49
N THR A 29 16.54 3.72 16.55
CA THR A 29 16.79 4.50 17.77
C THR A 29 15.75 5.61 17.93
N ASP A 30 15.46 5.95 19.19
CA ASP A 30 14.55 7.07 19.48
C ASP A 30 15.25 8.39 19.19
N ARG A 31 14.50 9.36 18.69
CA ARG A 31 15.02 10.68 18.31
C ARG A 31 14.12 11.80 18.77
N ILE A 32 14.73 12.87 19.22
CA ILE A 32 14.08 14.17 19.38
C ILE A 32 14.47 15.06 18.21
N ILE A 33 13.47 15.63 17.55
CA ILE A 33 13.62 16.56 16.45
C ILE A 33 13.13 17.93 16.91
N THR A 34 14.00 18.93 16.86
CA THR A 34 13.61 20.31 17.15
C THR A 34 13.40 21.05 15.83
N PHE A 35 12.31 21.81 15.77
CA PHE A 35 11.96 22.69 14.66
C PHE A 35 12.01 24.14 15.14
N ASP A 36 12.49 25.03 14.28
CA ASP A 36 12.45 26.48 14.48
C ASP A 36 11.02 27.03 14.32
N ALA A 37 10.80 28.29 14.68
CA ALA A 37 9.53 29.02 14.48
C ALA A 37 9.08 29.05 13.01
N THR A 38 10.02 28.86 12.07
CA THR A 38 9.78 28.75 10.62
C THR A 38 9.39 27.34 10.15
N GLY A 39 9.33 26.35 11.08
CA GLY A 39 9.09 24.94 10.77
C GLY A 39 10.30 24.21 10.20
N LYS A 40 11.48 24.83 10.18
CA LYS A 40 12.71 24.20 9.70
C LYS A 40 13.36 23.36 10.81
N GLN A 41 13.73 22.13 10.48
CA GLN A 41 14.47 21.23 11.38
C GLN A 41 15.84 21.83 11.74
N THR A 42 16.09 22.01 13.04
CA THR A 42 17.32 22.64 13.57
C THR A 42 18.24 21.66 14.27
N SER A 43 17.70 20.66 14.96
CA SER A 43 18.50 19.65 15.64
C SER A 43 17.82 18.29 15.67
N VAL A 44 18.64 17.24 15.65
CA VAL A 44 18.23 15.86 15.91
C VAL A 44 19.14 15.31 16.99
N ILE A 45 18.55 14.86 18.09
CA ILE A 45 19.25 14.23 19.19
C ILE A 45 18.78 12.78 19.25
N GLU A 46 19.70 11.83 19.12
CA GLU A 46 19.41 10.41 19.30
C GLU A 46 19.55 10.02 20.77
N GLY A 47 18.75 9.07 21.23
CA GLY A 47 18.72 8.68 22.64
C GLY A 47 17.68 7.60 22.90
N ALA A 48 17.11 7.61 24.11
CA ALA A 48 16.07 6.66 24.51
C ALA A 48 14.92 7.37 25.22
N ILE A 49 13.69 7.10 24.78
CA ILE A 49 12.48 7.54 25.44
C ILE A 49 12.30 6.73 26.73
N VAL A 50 12.05 7.42 27.84
CA VAL A 50 11.77 6.82 29.14
C VAL A 50 10.27 7.01 29.42
N GLY A 51 9.52 5.90 29.48
CA GLY A 51 8.08 5.93 29.73
C GLY A 51 7.23 5.94 28.45
N PRO A 52 5.97 6.44 28.52
CA PRO A 52 5.06 6.46 27.37
C PRO A 52 5.57 7.41 26.29
N TRP A 53 5.62 6.94 25.04
CA TRP A 53 6.07 7.74 23.91
C TRP A 53 4.97 8.67 23.35
N ASP A 54 3.70 8.42 23.68
CA ASP A 54 2.53 9.19 23.20
C ASP A 54 2.08 10.29 24.18
N ALA A 55 2.83 10.52 25.25
CA ALA A 55 2.50 11.52 26.26
C ALA A 55 2.75 12.95 25.75
N SER A 56 2.02 13.92 26.31
CA SER A 56 2.22 15.35 26.04
C SER A 56 3.59 15.85 26.51
N VAL A 57 4.16 15.20 27.53
CA VAL A 57 5.51 15.43 28.05
C VAL A 57 6.24 14.11 28.01
N VAL A 58 7.36 14.06 27.28
CA VAL A 58 8.18 12.85 27.14
C VAL A 58 9.52 13.06 27.81
N GLU A 59 9.91 12.10 28.67
CA GLU A 59 11.24 12.03 29.25
C GLU A 59 12.19 11.35 28.27
N PHE A 60 13.32 12.00 28.00
CA PHE A 60 14.30 11.53 27.05
C PHE A 60 15.68 11.45 27.67
N ARG A 61 16.29 10.28 27.53
CA ARG A 61 17.68 10.05 27.94
C ARG A 61 18.61 10.37 26.79
N SER A 62 19.36 11.45 26.94
CA SER A 62 20.42 11.85 26.00
C SER A 62 21.61 10.88 26.07
N PRO A 63 22.50 10.86 25.06
CA PRO A 63 23.69 9.99 25.04
C PRO A 63 24.60 10.19 26.26
N ASP A 64 24.58 11.40 26.82
CA ASP A 64 25.34 11.85 27.98
C ASP A 64 24.79 11.27 29.31
N GLY A 65 23.69 10.52 29.25
CA GLY A 65 23.02 9.90 30.40
C GLY A 65 22.03 10.81 31.13
N ALA A 66 21.98 12.11 30.80
CA ALA A 66 21.01 13.04 31.34
C ALA A 66 19.59 12.73 30.85
N VAL A 67 18.61 12.78 31.75
CA VAL A 67 17.18 12.65 31.43
C VAL A 67 16.55 14.02 31.48
N THR A 68 15.97 14.45 30.36
CA THR A 68 15.29 15.74 30.22
C THR A 68 13.85 15.53 29.80
N ALA A 69 12.93 16.29 30.38
CA ALA A 69 11.52 16.27 30.01
C ALA A 69 11.28 17.32 28.91
N HIS A 70 10.59 16.91 27.85
CA HIS A 70 10.26 17.77 26.71
C HIS A 70 8.73 17.78 26.48
N GLU A 71 8.14 18.96 26.39
CA GLU A 71 6.75 19.12 25.94
C GLU A 71 6.68 18.96 24.43
N ILE A 72 5.83 18.06 23.95
CA ILE A 72 5.71 17.73 22.53
C ILE A 72 4.68 18.62 21.85
N GLY A 73 5.06 19.22 20.72
CA GLY A 73 4.15 20.00 19.89
C GLY A 73 3.75 21.36 20.45
N VAL A 74 4.28 21.75 21.61
CA VAL A 74 4.10 23.07 22.21
C VAL A 74 5.29 23.97 21.81
N PRO A 75 5.06 25.20 21.31
CA PRO A 75 6.14 26.14 21.05
C PRO A 75 6.77 26.58 22.37
N SER A 76 8.09 26.42 22.49
CA SER A 76 8.85 26.93 23.62
C SER A 76 8.90 28.48 23.58
N ALA A 77 9.41 29.10 24.65
CA ALA A 77 9.55 30.56 24.74
C ALA A 77 10.36 31.16 23.58
N ASP A 78 11.27 30.37 22.99
CA ASP A 78 12.10 30.74 21.85
C ASP A 78 11.42 30.47 20.48
N GLY A 79 10.15 30.05 20.47
CA GLY A 79 9.38 29.72 19.26
C GLY A 79 9.72 28.36 18.64
N THR A 80 10.63 27.59 19.24
CA THR A 80 11.00 26.25 18.79
C THR A 80 9.96 25.22 19.22
N THR A 81 9.68 24.24 18.36
CA THR A 81 8.78 23.12 18.68
C THR A 81 9.57 21.82 18.69
N VAL A 82 9.27 20.97 19.67
CA VAL A 82 9.91 19.66 19.82
C VAL A 82 8.95 18.58 19.37
N GLN A 83 9.41 17.68 18.51
CA GLN A 83 8.69 16.47 18.13
C GLN A 83 9.55 15.25 18.46
N VAL A 84 8.89 14.17 18.84
CA VAL A 84 9.54 12.90 19.16
C VAL A 84 9.24 11.89 18.06
N SER A 85 10.28 11.22 17.57
CA SER A 85 10.16 10.04 16.72
C SER A 85 10.59 8.83 17.55
N ALA A 86 9.61 7.99 17.90
CA ALA A 86 9.90 6.74 18.62
C ALA A 86 10.53 5.74 17.64
N GLY A 87 11.66 5.17 18.05
CA GLY A 87 12.33 4.12 17.32
C GLY A 87 11.48 2.84 17.29
N PHE A 88 11.78 1.99 16.31
CA PHE A 88 11.04 0.74 16.08
C PHE A 88 10.83 -0.09 17.36
N TRP A 89 11.88 -0.26 18.17
CA TRP A 89 11.81 -1.08 19.38
C TRP A 89 10.93 -0.48 20.48
N THR A 90 10.89 0.84 20.58
CA THR A 90 10.07 1.55 21.57
C THR A 90 8.59 1.44 21.21
N VAL A 91 8.25 1.56 19.92
CA VAL A 91 6.88 1.33 19.42
C VAL A 91 6.44 -0.11 19.69
N VAL A 92 7.28 -1.11 19.38
CA VAL A 92 6.95 -2.53 19.58
C VAL A 92 6.74 -2.88 21.05
N LYS A 93 7.54 -2.31 21.96
CA LYS A 93 7.41 -2.57 23.41
C LYS A 93 6.16 -1.95 24.03
N ASN A 94 5.76 -0.78 23.55
CA ASN A 94 4.60 -0.03 24.05
C ASN A 94 3.36 -0.21 23.17
N LEU A 95 3.33 -1.27 22.38
CA LEU A 95 2.25 -1.53 21.44
C LEU A 95 1.00 -1.99 22.20
N ASP A 96 -0.10 -1.24 22.04
CA ASP A 96 -1.40 -1.68 22.54
C ASP A 96 -1.87 -2.87 21.70
N LEU A 97 -1.82 -4.06 22.30
CA LEU A 97 -2.14 -5.31 21.64
C LEU A 97 -3.60 -5.37 21.16
N LEU A 98 -4.52 -4.70 21.86
CA LEU A 98 -5.93 -4.67 21.50
C LEU A 98 -6.15 -3.82 20.25
N LEU A 99 -5.59 -2.61 20.22
CA LEU A 99 -5.66 -1.73 19.05
C LEU A 99 -4.97 -2.34 17.85
N PHE A 100 -3.81 -2.97 18.05
CA PHE A 100 -3.12 -3.71 17.00
C PHE A 100 -3.96 -4.88 16.47
N ALA A 101 -4.55 -5.69 17.36
CA ALA A 101 -5.41 -6.79 16.96
C ALA A 101 -6.66 -6.31 16.22
N ALA A 102 -7.25 -5.18 16.63
CA ALA A 102 -8.38 -4.56 15.95
C ALA A 102 -7.99 -4.10 14.54
N GLY A 103 -6.85 -3.41 14.39
CA GLY A 103 -6.32 -3.01 13.07
C GLY A 103 -6.03 -4.21 12.16
N ALA A 104 -5.39 -5.25 12.71
CA ALA A 104 -5.14 -6.51 12.00
C ALA A 104 -6.47 -7.16 11.55
N ALA A 105 -7.48 -7.21 12.43
CA ALA A 105 -8.79 -7.73 12.08
C ALA A 105 -9.45 -6.92 10.96
N CYS A 106 -9.44 -5.59 11.04
CA CYS A 106 -9.96 -4.72 9.97
C CYS A 106 -9.27 -4.98 8.62
N TYR A 107 -7.94 -5.17 8.63
CA TYR A 107 -7.20 -5.54 7.42
C TYR A 107 -7.61 -6.91 6.88
N LEU A 108 -7.74 -7.93 7.74
CA LEU A 108 -8.21 -9.26 7.33
C LEU A 108 -9.63 -9.21 6.75
N PHE A 109 -10.54 -8.46 7.37
CA PHE A 109 -11.89 -8.27 6.87
C PHE A 109 -11.89 -7.59 5.50
N SER A 110 -11.05 -6.58 5.28
CA SER A 110 -10.96 -5.89 3.99
C SER A 110 -10.55 -6.85 2.86
N LEU A 111 -9.66 -7.82 3.14
CA LEU A 111 -9.28 -8.87 2.20
C LEU A 111 -10.44 -9.81 1.88
N VAL A 112 -11.23 -10.19 2.88
CA VAL A 112 -12.43 -11.03 2.69
C VAL A 112 -13.46 -10.29 1.84
N PHE A 113 -13.78 -9.03 2.16
CA PHE A 113 -14.70 -8.22 1.37
C PHE A 113 -14.22 -8.06 -0.08
N SER A 114 -12.94 -7.80 -0.29
CA SER A 114 -12.34 -7.73 -1.63
C SER A 114 -12.48 -9.05 -2.39
N SER A 115 -12.33 -10.19 -1.71
CA SER A 115 -12.52 -11.52 -2.29
C SER A 115 -13.98 -11.80 -2.67
N ILE A 116 -14.93 -11.37 -1.84
CA ILE A 116 -16.38 -11.49 -2.11
C ILE A 116 -16.77 -10.64 -3.31
N ARG A 117 -16.27 -9.40 -3.38
CA ARG A 117 -16.50 -8.50 -4.52
C ARG A 117 -16.02 -9.12 -5.83
N TRP A 118 -14.81 -9.68 -5.84
CA TRP A 118 -14.29 -10.35 -7.03
C TRP A 118 -15.08 -11.62 -7.36
N TRP A 119 -15.53 -12.38 -6.36
CA TRP A 119 -16.41 -13.54 -6.56
C TRP A 119 -17.72 -13.15 -7.25
N TRP A 120 -18.35 -12.04 -6.86
CA TRP A 120 -19.52 -11.49 -7.57
C TRP A 120 -19.20 -11.16 -9.03
N LEU A 121 -18.07 -10.52 -9.32
CA LEU A 121 -17.66 -10.21 -10.68
C LEU A 121 -17.48 -11.49 -11.53
N LEU A 122 -16.89 -12.54 -10.97
CA LEU A 122 -16.74 -13.83 -11.64
C LEU A 122 -18.10 -14.47 -11.95
N ARG A 123 -19.04 -14.45 -11.01
CA ARG A 123 -20.39 -14.99 -11.18
C ARG A 123 -21.17 -14.26 -12.28
N VAL A 124 -21.06 -12.93 -12.36
CA VAL A 124 -21.68 -12.12 -13.42
C VAL A 124 -21.11 -12.48 -14.81
N ASN A 125 -19.81 -12.81 -14.87
CA ASN A 125 -19.15 -13.27 -16.10
C ASN A 125 -19.34 -14.78 -16.39
N ARG A 126 -20.24 -15.45 -15.66
CA ARG A 126 -20.54 -16.89 -15.77
C ARG A 126 -19.31 -17.79 -15.59
N VAL A 127 -18.33 -17.33 -14.80
CA VAL A 127 -17.20 -18.17 -14.37
C VAL A 127 -17.61 -18.90 -13.10
N GLU A 128 -17.69 -20.22 -13.18
CA GLU A 128 -17.98 -21.06 -12.02
C GLU A 128 -16.77 -21.06 -11.09
N CYS A 129 -16.96 -20.47 -9.89
CA CYS A 129 -15.94 -20.41 -8.85
C CYS A 129 -16.64 -20.33 -7.50
N SER A 130 -16.16 -21.09 -6.52
CA SER A 130 -16.67 -21.01 -5.16
C SER A 130 -16.13 -19.76 -4.45
N ILE A 131 -16.85 -19.28 -3.44
CA ILE A 131 -16.37 -18.17 -2.60
C ILE A 131 -15.06 -18.51 -1.89
N VAL A 132 -14.88 -19.79 -1.50
CA VAL A 132 -13.67 -20.27 -0.84
C VAL A 132 -12.48 -20.23 -1.79
N ASP A 133 -12.66 -20.61 -3.05
CA ASP A 133 -11.61 -20.53 -4.06
C ASP A 133 -11.24 -19.07 -4.36
N SER A 134 -12.24 -18.18 -4.43
CA SER A 134 -12.01 -16.74 -4.58
C SER A 134 -11.15 -16.15 -3.46
N ILE A 135 -11.46 -16.52 -2.21
CA ILE A 135 -10.68 -16.12 -1.03
C ILE A 135 -9.25 -16.69 -1.15
N ARG A 136 -9.10 -18.01 -1.40
CA ARG A 136 -7.79 -18.66 -1.55
C ARG A 136 -6.92 -17.99 -2.62
N PHE A 137 -7.47 -17.73 -3.80
CA PHE A 137 -6.73 -17.05 -4.88
C PHE A 137 -6.39 -15.61 -4.54
N THR A 138 -7.26 -14.90 -3.81
CA THR A 138 -6.95 -13.53 -3.34
C THR A 138 -5.79 -13.55 -2.34
N TRP A 139 -5.76 -14.49 -1.39
CA TRP A 139 -4.65 -14.66 -0.46
C TRP A 139 -3.33 -15.00 -1.15
N ILE A 140 -3.35 -15.91 -2.13
CA ILE A 140 -2.18 -16.20 -2.95
C ILE A 140 -1.71 -14.94 -3.68
N GLY A 141 -2.63 -14.18 -4.28
CA GLY A 141 -2.31 -12.90 -4.93
C GLY A 141 -1.67 -11.89 -3.97
N VAL A 142 -2.21 -11.73 -2.76
CA VAL A 142 -1.65 -10.85 -1.73
C VAL A 142 -0.23 -11.29 -1.36
N PHE A 143 0.02 -12.59 -1.19
CA PHE A 143 1.37 -13.09 -0.93
C PHE A 143 2.35 -12.71 -2.04
N PHE A 144 2.00 -12.95 -3.30
CA PHE A 144 2.86 -12.60 -4.44
C PHE A 144 3.07 -11.09 -4.59
N ASN A 145 2.08 -10.26 -4.24
CA ASN A 145 2.23 -8.80 -4.23
C ASN A 145 3.22 -8.31 -3.16
N ASN A 146 3.42 -9.05 -2.07
CA ASN A 146 4.37 -8.70 -1.02
C ASN A 146 5.78 -9.23 -1.30
N VAL A 147 5.89 -10.39 -1.95
CA VAL A 147 7.19 -11.06 -2.20
C VAL A 147 7.81 -10.63 -3.53
N VAL A 148 7.01 -10.40 -4.57
CA VAL A 148 7.52 -10.04 -5.89
C VAL A 148 7.66 -8.52 -5.98
N PRO A 149 8.85 -8.01 -6.38
CA PRO A 149 9.00 -6.59 -6.66
C PRO A 149 8.11 -6.19 -7.84
N GLY A 150 7.05 -5.45 -7.53
CA GLY A 150 6.00 -5.01 -8.46
C GLY A 150 4.61 -5.37 -7.94
N GLN A 151 3.75 -4.35 -7.74
CA GLN A 151 2.39 -4.52 -7.19
C GLN A 151 1.42 -5.31 -8.10
N THR A 152 1.83 -5.68 -9.32
CA THR A 152 1.00 -6.38 -10.30
C THR A 152 1.22 -7.89 -10.35
N GLY A 153 2.25 -8.42 -9.69
CA GLY A 153 2.62 -9.84 -9.78
C GLY A 153 1.53 -10.78 -9.24
N GLY A 154 0.92 -10.41 -8.12
CA GLY A 154 -0.16 -11.17 -7.50
C GLY A 154 -1.45 -11.19 -8.30
N ASP A 155 -1.74 -10.13 -9.05
CA ASP A 155 -2.92 -10.08 -9.94
C ASP A 155 -2.77 -11.00 -11.14
N VAL A 156 -1.56 -11.07 -11.71
CA VAL A 156 -1.25 -12.00 -12.78
C VAL A 156 -1.41 -13.44 -12.29
N VAL A 157 -0.91 -13.74 -11.09
CA VAL A 157 -1.07 -15.07 -10.48
C VAL A 157 -2.55 -15.39 -10.25
N LYS A 158 -3.32 -14.45 -9.68
CA LYS A 158 -4.76 -14.59 -9.46
C LYS A 158 -5.51 -14.88 -10.77
N ALA A 159 -5.18 -14.15 -11.84
CA ALA A 159 -5.71 -14.38 -13.19
C ALA A 159 -5.33 -15.78 -13.72
N LEU A 160 -4.07 -16.22 -13.54
CA LEU A 160 -3.60 -17.54 -13.98
C LEU A 160 -4.34 -18.69 -13.30
N TYR A 161 -4.58 -18.60 -11.99
CA TYR A 161 -5.31 -19.63 -11.24
C TYR A 161 -6.76 -19.74 -11.71
N ILE A 162 -7.46 -18.62 -11.87
CA ILE A 162 -8.86 -18.65 -12.32
C ILE A 162 -8.96 -19.06 -13.80
N MET A 163 -7.99 -18.72 -14.65
CA MET A 163 -7.92 -19.19 -16.03
C MET A 163 -7.82 -20.72 -16.09
N ARG A 164 -6.99 -21.32 -15.24
CA ARG A 164 -6.87 -22.79 -15.13
C ARG A 164 -8.14 -23.43 -14.60
N HIS A 165 -8.85 -22.75 -13.71
CA HIS A 165 -10.11 -23.24 -13.14
C HIS A 165 -11.29 -23.15 -14.12
N ALA A 166 -11.35 -22.10 -14.94
CA ALA A 166 -12.46 -21.83 -15.86
C ALA A 166 -12.38 -22.56 -17.22
N GLY A 167 -11.25 -23.20 -17.54
CA GLY A 167 -11.00 -23.84 -18.83
C GLY A 167 -10.86 -22.85 -20.00
N ASP A 168 -10.66 -23.39 -21.22
CA ASP A 168 -10.31 -22.60 -22.42
C ASP A 168 -11.36 -21.56 -22.82
N SER A 169 -12.65 -21.87 -22.60
CA SER A 169 -13.76 -20.96 -22.96
C SER A 169 -13.91 -19.76 -22.02
N GLY A 170 -13.32 -19.81 -20.81
CA GLY A 170 -13.44 -18.77 -19.77
C GLY A 170 -12.21 -17.90 -19.58
N ARG A 171 -11.12 -18.17 -20.31
CA ARG A 171 -9.79 -17.59 -20.09
C ARG A 171 -9.76 -16.05 -20.21
N VAL A 172 -10.43 -15.52 -21.24
CA VAL A 172 -10.52 -14.07 -21.48
C VAL A 172 -11.31 -13.38 -20.38
N ALA A 173 -12.47 -13.93 -20.02
CA ALA A 173 -13.33 -13.39 -18.96
C ALA A 173 -12.61 -13.37 -17.61
N ALA A 174 -11.83 -14.42 -17.32
CA ALA A 174 -10.98 -14.51 -16.14
C ALA A 174 -9.97 -13.36 -16.02
N VAL A 175 -9.16 -13.09 -17.05
CA VAL A 175 -8.17 -11.99 -17.05
C VAL A 175 -8.85 -10.63 -16.93
N VAL A 176 -9.91 -10.43 -17.72
CA VAL A 176 -10.67 -9.18 -17.70
C VAL A 176 -11.31 -8.93 -16.33
N SER A 177 -11.78 -9.98 -15.65
CA SER A 177 -12.38 -9.83 -14.31
C SER A 177 -11.42 -9.24 -13.28
N VAL A 178 -10.14 -9.60 -13.32
CA VAL A 178 -9.11 -9.08 -12.41
C VAL A 178 -8.81 -7.62 -12.73
N LEU A 179 -8.69 -7.28 -14.02
CA LEU A 179 -8.51 -5.89 -14.44
C LEU A 179 -9.70 -5.01 -14.03
N VAL A 180 -10.92 -5.50 -14.25
CA VAL A 180 -12.15 -4.80 -13.85
C VAL A 180 -12.22 -4.63 -12.34
N ASP A 181 -11.84 -5.65 -11.55
CA ASP A 181 -11.79 -5.54 -10.09
C ASP A 181 -10.82 -4.43 -9.63
N ARG A 182 -9.67 -4.27 -10.31
CA ARG A 182 -8.71 -3.19 -10.04
C ARG A 182 -9.24 -1.82 -10.43
N VAL A 183 -9.84 -1.68 -11.61
CA VAL A 183 -10.46 -0.42 -12.06
C VAL A 183 -11.59 -0.02 -11.12
N LEU A 184 -12.44 -0.96 -10.70
CA LEU A 184 -13.52 -0.69 -9.75
C LEU A 184 -12.99 -0.29 -8.38
N GLY A 185 -11.96 -0.98 -7.86
CA GLY A 185 -11.33 -0.58 -6.60
C GLY A 185 -10.75 0.83 -6.64
N LEU A 186 -10.03 1.17 -7.70
CA LEU A 186 -9.45 2.50 -7.87
C LEU A 186 -10.54 3.56 -8.08
N ALA A 187 -11.57 3.26 -8.87
CA ALA A 187 -12.71 4.15 -9.08
C ALA A 187 -13.44 4.43 -7.76
N SER A 188 -13.74 3.40 -6.97
CA SER A 188 -14.41 3.56 -5.68
C SER A 188 -13.57 4.38 -4.70
N LEU A 189 -12.26 4.14 -4.65
CA LEU A 189 -11.36 4.89 -3.78
C LEU A 189 -11.23 6.36 -4.22
N ALA A 190 -11.09 6.60 -5.53
CA ALA A 190 -11.02 7.95 -6.09
C ALA A 190 -12.34 8.72 -5.90
N LEU A 191 -13.49 8.05 -6.06
CA LEU A 191 -14.80 8.64 -5.78
C LEU A 191 -14.95 9.02 -4.31
N LEU A 192 -14.58 8.13 -3.39
CA LEU A 192 -14.60 8.42 -1.96
C LEU A 192 -13.71 9.62 -1.64
N GLY A 193 -12.48 9.62 -2.16
CA GLY A 193 -11.55 10.75 -2.02
C GLY A 193 -12.13 12.04 -2.58
N ALA A 194 -12.78 11.98 -3.75
CA ALA A 194 -13.36 13.17 -4.39
C ALA A 194 -14.49 13.74 -3.54
N VAL A 195 -15.35 12.90 -2.98
CA VAL A 195 -16.41 13.33 -2.06
C VAL A 195 -15.85 13.98 -0.81
N VAL A 196 -14.81 13.39 -0.19
CA VAL A 196 -14.18 13.96 1.01
C VAL A 196 -13.53 15.31 0.69
N VAL A 197 -12.77 15.38 -0.40
CA VAL A 197 -12.06 16.58 -0.84
C VAL A 197 -13.01 17.76 -1.08
N LEU A 198 -14.25 17.52 -1.52
CA LEU A 198 -15.24 18.60 -1.71
C LEU A 198 -15.48 19.43 -0.43
N PHE A 199 -15.28 18.84 0.75
CA PHE A 199 -15.44 19.53 2.03
C PHE A 199 -14.17 20.24 2.52
N PHE A 200 -13.01 19.99 1.89
CA PHE A 200 -11.69 20.48 2.31
C PHE A 200 -10.89 21.08 1.14
N LEU A 201 -11.57 21.66 0.15
CA LEU A 201 -10.95 22.18 -1.07
C LEU A 201 -9.90 23.26 -0.79
N ASP A 202 -10.15 24.11 0.22
CA ASP A 202 -9.29 25.24 0.55
C ASP A 202 -8.05 24.82 1.36
N GLU A 203 -8.14 23.72 2.12
CA GLU A 203 -7.04 23.24 2.97
C GLU A 203 -6.02 22.40 2.17
N PHE A 204 -6.47 21.63 1.18
CA PHE A 204 -5.61 20.68 0.45
C PHE A 204 -5.79 20.73 -1.08
N PRO A 205 -5.47 21.85 -1.75
CA PRO A 205 -5.70 22.02 -3.19
C PRO A 205 -4.89 21.04 -4.06
N GLU A 206 -3.64 20.71 -3.67
CA GLU A 206 -2.82 19.75 -4.42
C GLU A 206 -3.40 18.32 -4.37
N VAL A 207 -3.90 17.92 -3.20
CA VAL A 207 -4.57 16.62 -3.01
C VAL A 207 -5.84 16.58 -3.85
N ALA A 208 -6.59 17.68 -3.90
CA ALA A 208 -7.81 17.77 -4.71
C ALA A 208 -7.51 17.53 -6.19
N ILE A 209 -6.52 18.22 -6.75
CA ILE A 209 -6.10 18.04 -8.16
C ILE A 209 -5.68 16.59 -8.41
N GLY A 210 -4.91 15.99 -7.49
CA GLY A 210 -4.50 14.59 -7.55
C GLY A 210 -5.69 13.64 -7.62
N VAL A 211 -6.67 13.80 -6.73
CA VAL A 211 -7.87 12.95 -6.69
C VAL A 211 -8.74 13.10 -7.94
N TRP A 212 -9.01 14.34 -8.37
CA TRP A 212 -9.82 14.60 -9.56
C TRP A 212 -9.15 14.10 -10.84
N SER A 213 -7.82 14.24 -10.95
CA SER A 213 -7.08 13.72 -12.11
C SER A 213 -7.09 12.20 -12.18
N VAL A 214 -6.95 11.50 -11.05
CA VAL A 214 -7.10 10.04 -10.97
C VAL A 214 -8.52 9.64 -11.37
N LEU A 215 -9.54 10.32 -10.83
CA LEU A 215 -10.93 10.03 -11.17
C LEU A 215 -11.18 10.21 -12.68
N ALA A 216 -10.73 11.31 -13.26
CA ALA A 216 -10.82 11.56 -14.70
C ALA A 216 -10.09 10.49 -15.53
N GLY A 217 -8.88 10.08 -15.10
CA GLY A 217 -8.11 9.02 -15.74
C GLY A 217 -8.83 7.67 -15.70
N VAL A 218 -9.40 7.29 -14.56
CA VAL A 218 -10.18 6.05 -14.41
C VAL A 218 -11.46 6.09 -15.24
N SER A 219 -12.17 7.22 -15.25
CA SER A 219 -13.35 7.41 -16.11
C SER A 219 -12.98 7.30 -17.59
N LEU A 220 -11.88 7.91 -18.02
CA LEU A 220 -11.38 7.82 -19.40
C LEU A 220 -11.02 6.37 -19.76
N LEU A 221 -10.27 5.67 -18.91
CA LEU A 221 -9.96 4.25 -19.08
C LEU A 221 -11.22 3.39 -19.18
N GLY A 222 -12.23 3.67 -18.35
CA GLY A 222 -13.54 3.05 -18.42
C GLY A 222 -14.19 3.27 -19.79
N VAL A 223 -14.30 4.51 -20.23
CA VAL A 223 -14.87 4.86 -21.55
C VAL A 223 -14.13 4.15 -22.69
N VAL A 224 -12.80 4.11 -22.63
CA VAL A 224 -11.94 3.42 -23.61
C VAL A 224 -12.20 1.91 -23.60
N ALA A 225 -12.30 1.28 -22.43
CA ALA A 225 -12.52 -0.15 -22.28
C ALA A 225 -13.94 -0.60 -22.72
N PHE A 226 -14.95 0.23 -22.48
CA PHE A 226 -16.34 -0.02 -22.92
C PHE A 226 -16.60 0.41 -24.37
N SER A 227 -15.71 1.19 -24.98
CA SER A 227 -15.84 1.60 -26.38
C SER A 227 -15.72 0.40 -27.32
N LYS A 228 -16.83 0.09 -28.02
CA LYS A 228 -16.92 -0.99 -29.02
C LYS A 228 -15.86 -0.89 -30.12
N ARG A 229 -15.39 0.32 -30.44
CA ARG A 229 -14.36 0.57 -31.48
C ARG A 229 -12.98 0.08 -31.03
N ILE A 230 -12.62 0.33 -29.78
CA ILE A 230 -11.27 0.03 -29.25
C ILE A 230 -11.14 -1.46 -28.94
N ARG A 231 -12.19 -2.10 -28.39
CA ARG A 231 -12.22 -3.57 -28.24
C ARG A 231 -11.98 -4.30 -29.56
N ARG A 232 -12.50 -3.75 -30.67
CA ARG A 232 -12.32 -4.28 -32.03
C ARG A 232 -10.90 -4.03 -32.57
N MET A 233 -10.26 -2.92 -32.20
CA MET A 233 -8.88 -2.59 -32.61
C MET A 233 -7.82 -3.41 -31.87
N ILE A 234 -7.98 -3.65 -30.56
CA ILE A 234 -6.90 -4.21 -29.74
C ILE A 234 -6.74 -5.75 -29.91
N ARG A 235 -7.67 -6.45 -30.58
CA ARG A 235 -7.62 -7.93 -30.77
C ARG A 235 -7.10 -8.65 -29.51
N LEU A 236 -7.68 -8.36 -28.35
CA LEU A 236 -7.34 -9.01 -27.07
C LEU A 236 -7.32 -10.54 -27.21
N ASP A 237 -8.20 -11.08 -28.04
CA ASP A 237 -8.28 -12.50 -28.38
C ASP A 237 -6.98 -13.07 -28.99
N ALA A 238 -6.21 -12.26 -29.73
CA ALA A 238 -4.95 -12.68 -30.34
C ALA A 238 -3.77 -12.68 -29.37
N LEU A 239 -3.72 -11.72 -28.43
CA LEU A 239 -2.70 -11.68 -27.37
C LEU A 239 -2.91 -12.78 -26.32
N LEU A 240 -4.17 -13.13 -26.04
CA LEU A 240 -4.52 -14.17 -25.07
C LEU A 240 -4.37 -15.60 -25.63
N LYS A 241 -4.35 -15.77 -26.96
CA LYS A 241 -4.11 -17.07 -27.62
C LYS A 241 -2.67 -17.58 -27.50
N ASN A 242 -1.72 -16.69 -27.20
CA ASN A 242 -0.30 -16.99 -27.05
C ASN A 242 0.16 -17.12 -25.59
N LEU A 243 -0.76 -17.02 -24.63
CA LEU A 243 -0.46 -17.32 -23.23
C LEU A 243 -0.54 -18.85 -23.03
N PRO A 244 0.52 -19.49 -22.48
CA PRO A 244 0.53 -20.92 -22.22
C PRO A 244 -0.62 -21.35 -21.30
#